data_AF-A0A146EY28-F1
#
_entry.id   AF-A0A146EY28-F1
#
_cell.length_a   1.000
_cell.length_b   1.000
_cell.length_c   1.000
_cell.angle_alpha   90.00
_cell.angle_beta   90.00
_cell.angle_gamma   90.00
#
_symmetry.space_group_name_H-M   'P 1'
#
loop_
_entity.id
_entity.type
_entity.pdbx_description
1 polymer ?
#
loop_
_entity_poly.entity_id
_entity_poly.type
_entity_poly.pdbx_seq_one_letter_code
_entity_poly.pdbx_strand_id
1 'polypeptide(L)'
;MFASNSSRKSIQAICAFSTKTPTVAVLLQAIDPPVISGVTKPRKPAEPFPGYRDSGADIVYTLRQKGVKVLKSDPSAPVSPNEGWAFPDTEEGIYSAAQQGATYSWANTILFTSHPLQISSKLTPVASEIYAVGQSPGLVESFDDKAYLNDKLRELGGYTLPKSCLVSPENISEIINYIDRYPIVGKPV
;
A
#
# COMPACT_ATOMS: atom_id res chain seq x y z
N MET A 1 29.33 -24.81 30.67
CA MET A 1 28.44 -24.95 31.84
C MET A 1 27.09 -24.36 31.46
N PHE A 2 26.01 -25.03 31.87
CA PHE A 2 24.69 -25.02 31.24
C PHE A 2 23.84 -23.73 31.43
N ALA A 3 23.08 -23.43 30.37
CA ALA A 3 21.78 -22.76 30.22
C ALA A 3 21.28 -21.72 31.24
N SER A 4 20.82 -20.57 30.69
CA SER A 4 19.59 -19.92 31.12
C SER A 4 18.65 -19.79 29.91
N ASN A 5 17.77 -20.78 29.78
CA ASN A 5 16.72 -20.90 28.76
C ASN A 5 15.49 -20.06 29.14
N SER A 6 15.62 -18.74 29.23
CA SER A 6 14.46 -17.90 29.59
C SER A 6 14.40 -16.58 28.83
N SER A 7 14.39 -16.65 27.50
CA SER A 7 13.84 -15.57 26.64
C SER A 7 13.29 -16.05 25.29
N ARG A 8 13.15 -17.36 25.06
CA ARG A 8 12.52 -17.91 23.83
C ARG A 8 11.02 -18.17 24.01
N LYS A 9 10.29 -17.21 24.56
CA LYS A 9 8.83 -17.23 24.60
C LYS A 9 8.28 -15.86 24.21
N SER A 10 8.22 -15.59 22.89
CA SER A 10 7.22 -14.70 22.26
C SER A 10 7.58 -14.32 20.81
N ILE A 11 7.70 -15.30 19.91
CA ILE A 11 7.50 -15.08 18.46
C ILE A 11 6.31 -15.92 17.94
N GLN A 12 5.67 -16.73 18.79
CA GLN A 12 4.52 -17.58 18.43
C GLN A 12 3.14 -16.99 18.82
N ALA A 13 3.06 -15.70 19.12
CA ALA A 13 1.83 -14.94 19.10
C ALA A 13 2.18 -13.68 18.29
N ILE A 14 1.68 -13.44 17.08
CA ILE A 14 0.28 -13.32 16.69
C ILE A 14 0.21 -13.66 15.21
N CYS A 15 -0.36 -14.81 14.86
CA CYS A 15 -1.03 -15.05 13.59
C CYS A 15 -1.91 -16.26 13.83
N ALA A 16 -3.04 -16.02 14.52
CA ALA A 16 -4.17 -16.94 14.40
C ALA A 16 -4.61 -16.85 12.94
N PHE A 17 -3.99 -17.65 12.07
CA PHE A 17 -4.49 -17.83 10.72
C PHE A 17 -5.86 -18.47 10.86
N SER A 18 -6.87 -17.81 10.30
CA SER A 18 -8.21 -18.37 10.18
C SER A 18 -8.11 -19.79 9.62
N THR A 19 -8.79 -20.75 10.25
CA THR A 19 -8.91 -22.12 9.72
C THR A 19 -9.74 -22.18 8.43
N LYS A 20 -10.35 -21.06 8.04
CA LYS A 20 -11.11 -20.90 6.81
C LYS A 20 -10.17 -20.64 5.64
N THR A 21 -10.48 -21.25 4.50
CA THR A 21 -9.77 -21.01 3.23
C THR A 21 -9.76 -19.50 2.91
N PRO A 22 -8.57 -18.90 2.67
CA PRO A 22 -8.45 -17.49 2.31
C PRO A 22 -9.36 -17.10 1.15
N THR A 23 -10.19 -16.08 1.34
CA THR A 23 -10.96 -15.44 0.26
C THR A 23 -10.43 -14.02 0.08
N VAL A 24 -9.79 -13.75 -1.05
CA VAL A 24 -9.10 -12.49 -1.33
C VAL A 24 -10.04 -11.52 -2.06
N ALA A 25 -10.03 -10.26 -1.66
CA ALA A 25 -10.54 -9.14 -2.45
C ALA A 25 -9.37 -8.21 -2.79
N VAL A 26 -9.25 -7.82 -4.05
CA VAL A 26 -8.26 -6.81 -4.48
C VAL A 26 -8.92 -5.45 -4.40
N LEU A 27 -8.23 -4.48 -3.80
CA LEU A 27 -8.67 -3.09 -3.71
C LEU A 27 -7.98 -2.25 -4.78
N LEU A 28 -8.68 -1.26 -5.33
CA LEU A 28 -8.16 -0.27 -6.26
C LEU A 28 -8.38 1.14 -5.73
N GLN A 29 -7.52 2.07 -6.16
CA GLN A 29 -7.60 3.47 -5.78
C GLN A 29 -8.89 4.16 -6.26
N ALA A 30 -9.76 4.50 -5.31
CA ALA A 30 -11.01 5.23 -5.51
C ALA A 30 -11.09 6.51 -4.65
N ILE A 31 -10.32 6.58 -3.56
CA ILE A 31 -10.16 7.80 -2.74
C ILE A 31 -8.90 8.59 -3.13
N ASP A 32 -8.94 9.90 -2.88
CA ASP A 32 -7.77 10.75 -3.06
C ASP A 32 -6.81 10.64 -1.86
N PRO A 33 -5.50 10.54 -2.11
CA PRO A 33 -4.52 10.65 -1.05
C PRO A 33 -4.62 12.02 -0.36
N PRO A 34 -4.35 12.09 0.96
CA PRO A 34 -4.33 13.36 1.68
C PRO A 34 -3.16 14.24 1.21
N VAL A 35 -3.24 15.53 1.54
CA VAL A 35 -2.09 16.43 1.46
C VAL A 35 -1.14 16.09 2.59
N ILE A 36 0.10 15.71 2.28
CA ILE A 36 1.16 15.40 3.25
C ILE A 36 2.27 16.40 3.03
N SER A 37 2.64 17.16 4.07
CA SER A 37 3.68 18.19 4.00
C SER A 37 3.49 19.21 2.86
N GLY A 38 2.22 19.53 2.52
CA GLY A 38 1.87 20.44 1.42
C GLY A 38 1.90 19.82 0.02
N VAL A 39 2.21 18.52 -0.10
CA VAL A 39 2.27 17.77 -1.37
C VAL A 39 1.14 16.74 -1.41
N THR A 40 0.48 16.61 -2.56
CA THR A 40 -0.50 15.54 -2.81
C THR A 40 0.00 14.64 -3.91
N LYS A 41 -0.02 13.32 -3.68
CA LYS A 41 0.20 12.37 -4.77
C LYS A 41 -1.01 12.39 -5.70
N PRO A 42 -0.83 12.68 -7.01
CA PRO A 42 -1.94 12.63 -7.94
C PRO A 42 -2.45 11.18 -8.02
N ARG A 43 -3.77 11.04 -8.13
CA ARG A 43 -4.40 9.75 -8.46
C ARG A 43 -3.83 9.25 -9.79
N LYS A 44 -3.67 7.93 -9.95
CA LYS A 44 -3.27 7.35 -11.24
C LYS A 44 -4.26 7.81 -12.32
N PRO A 45 -3.82 8.56 -13.35
CA PRO A 45 -4.69 9.01 -14.42
C PRO A 45 -5.05 7.80 -15.28
N ALA A 46 -6.34 7.50 -15.36
CA ALA A 46 -6.89 6.59 -16.35
C ALA A 46 -8.28 7.09 -16.71
N GLU A 47 -8.45 7.54 -17.95
CA GLU A 47 -9.78 7.71 -18.55
C GLU A 47 -10.26 6.34 -19.03
N PRO A 48 -11.55 5.98 -18.90
CA PRO A 48 -12.64 6.77 -18.31
C PRO A 48 -12.77 6.62 -16.78
N PHE A 49 -11.90 5.84 -16.14
CA PHE A 49 -11.96 5.62 -14.70
C PHE A 49 -10.57 5.46 -14.05
N PRO A 50 -10.26 6.26 -13.02
CA PRO A 50 -8.92 6.30 -12.44
C PRO A 50 -8.58 5.06 -11.60
N GLY A 51 -7.29 4.91 -11.28
CA GLY A 51 -6.78 3.88 -10.36
C GLY A 51 -6.12 2.67 -11.03
N TYR A 52 -5.72 1.70 -10.22
CA TYR A 52 -4.92 0.53 -10.61
C TYR A 52 -5.76 -0.64 -11.15
N ARG A 53 -6.66 -0.38 -12.10
CA ARG A 53 -7.61 -1.38 -12.64
C ARG A 53 -6.96 -2.53 -13.40
N ASP A 54 -6.03 -2.18 -14.29
CA ASP A 54 -5.22 -3.11 -15.10
C ASP A 54 -4.52 -4.16 -14.23
N SER A 55 -3.66 -3.67 -13.35
CA SER A 55 -2.93 -4.50 -12.39
C SER A 55 -3.85 -5.19 -11.38
N GLY A 56 -4.98 -4.59 -11.02
CA GLY A 56 -6.00 -5.24 -10.20
C GLY A 56 -6.56 -6.49 -10.88
N ALA A 57 -6.90 -6.41 -12.16
CA ALA A 57 -7.36 -7.56 -12.95
C ALA A 57 -6.26 -8.64 -13.07
N ASP A 58 -5.01 -8.25 -13.32
CA ASP A 58 -3.88 -9.18 -13.40
C ASP A 58 -3.65 -9.94 -12.08
N ILE A 59 -3.73 -9.26 -10.93
CA ILE A 59 -3.62 -9.87 -9.61
C ILE A 59 -4.75 -10.90 -9.42
N VAL A 60 -6.00 -10.51 -9.66
CA VAL A 60 -7.15 -11.42 -9.50
C VAL A 60 -7.02 -12.63 -10.43
N TYR A 61 -6.71 -12.40 -11.70
CA TYR A 61 -6.53 -13.47 -12.69
C TYR A 61 -5.45 -14.45 -12.24
N THR A 62 -4.27 -13.94 -11.86
CA THR A 62 -3.12 -14.74 -11.43
C THR A 62 -3.45 -15.57 -10.18
N LEU A 63 -4.07 -14.96 -9.18
CA LEU A 63 -4.48 -15.66 -7.95
C LEU A 63 -5.47 -16.79 -8.25
N ARG A 64 -6.46 -16.55 -9.14
CA ARG A 64 -7.42 -17.58 -9.56
C ARG A 64 -6.73 -18.74 -10.29
N GLN A 65 -5.77 -18.46 -11.18
CA GLN A 65 -4.99 -19.51 -11.86
C GLN A 65 -4.18 -20.37 -10.89
N LYS A 66 -3.87 -19.86 -9.69
CA LYS A 66 -3.21 -20.60 -8.61
C LYS A 66 -4.18 -21.30 -7.64
N GLY A 67 -5.47 -21.30 -7.93
CA GLY A 67 -6.49 -21.93 -7.08
C GLY A 67 -6.81 -21.13 -5.81
N VAL A 68 -6.35 -19.88 -5.70
CA VAL A 68 -6.75 -18.99 -4.60
C VAL A 68 -8.19 -18.54 -4.85
N LYS A 69 -9.02 -18.58 -3.82
CA LYS A 69 -10.39 -18.05 -3.90
C LYS A 69 -10.33 -16.52 -3.89
N VAL A 70 -10.86 -15.90 -4.93
CA VAL A 70 -10.85 -14.43 -5.10
C VAL A 70 -12.27 -13.95 -5.42
N LEU A 71 -12.65 -12.83 -4.83
CA LEU A 71 -13.89 -12.12 -5.17
C LEU A 71 -13.64 -11.10 -6.27
N LYS A 72 -14.60 -11.00 -7.18
CA LYS A 72 -14.71 -9.91 -8.15
C LYS A 72 -15.74 -8.91 -7.62
N SER A 73 -15.50 -7.61 -7.80
CA SER A 73 -16.49 -6.59 -7.45
C SER A 73 -17.75 -6.68 -8.29
N ASP A 74 -17.63 -7.20 -9.52
CA ASP A 74 -18.74 -7.68 -10.33
C ASP A 74 -18.51 -9.17 -10.68
N PRO A 75 -19.27 -10.10 -10.07
CA PRO A 75 -19.21 -11.53 -10.36
C PRO A 75 -19.45 -11.86 -11.85
N SER A 76 -20.20 -11.03 -12.57
CA SER A 76 -20.53 -11.22 -13.99
C SER A 76 -19.49 -10.64 -14.96
N ALA A 77 -18.52 -9.85 -14.46
CA ALA A 77 -17.49 -9.23 -15.31
C ALA A 77 -16.79 -10.27 -16.20
N PRO A 78 -16.73 -10.05 -17.54
CA PRO A 78 -16.04 -10.94 -18.45
C PRO A 78 -14.53 -10.98 -18.17
N VAL A 79 -13.82 -11.88 -18.87
CA VAL A 79 -12.35 -11.94 -18.75
C VAL A 79 -11.66 -10.75 -19.45
N SER A 80 -12.28 -10.16 -20.48
CA SER A 80 -11.66 -9.19 -21.38
C SER A 80 -11.94 -7.68 -21.14
N PRO A 81 -12.60 -7.25 -20.06
CA PRO A 81 -12.47 -5.88 -19.55
C PRO A 81 -11.77 -5.85 -18.18
N ASN A 82 -10.99 -4.79 -17.89
CA ASN A 82 -10.34 -4.60 -16.58
C ASN A 82 -11.32 -4.11 -15.48
N GLU A 83 -12.62 -4.08 -15.77
CA GLU A 83 -13.67 -3.59 -14.87
C GLU A 83 -14.29 -4.73 -14.06
N GLY A 84 -14.75 -4.42 -12.85
CA GLY A 84 -15.44 -5.41 -12.02
C GLY A 84 -14.53 -6.45 -11.36
N TRP A 85 -13.20 -6.33 -11.50
CA TRP A 85 -12.25 -7.27 -10.88
C TRP A 85 -11.88 -6.89 -9.45
N ALA A 86 -11.70 -5.59 -9.18
CA ALA A 86 -11.26 -5.08 -7.90
C ALA A 86 -12.31 -4.14 -7.27
N PHE A 87 -12.33 -4.10 -5.95
CA PHE A 87 -13.22 -3.26 -5.14
C PHE A 87 -12.59 -1.88 -4.94
N PRO A 88 -13.38 -0.80 -4.84
CA PRO A 88 -12.83 0.50 -4.46
C PRO A 88 -12.29 0.46 -3.03
N ASP A 89 -11.20 1.17 -2.77
CA ASP A 89 -10.60 1.34 -1.44
C ASP A 89 -11.35 2.35 -0.53
N THR A 90 -12.57 2.71 -0.91
CA THR A 90 -13.50 3.44 -0.04
C THR A 90 -13.93 2.57 1.14
N GLU A 91 -14.41 3.21 2.20
CA GLU A 91 -14.95 2.51 3.37
C GLU A 91 -16.10 1.55 2.99
N GLU A 92 -17.01 2.00 2.12
CA GLU A 92 -18.13 1.21 1.60
C GLU A 92 -17.65 0.05 0.71
N GLY A 93 -16.61 0.26 -0.09
CA GLY A 93 -16.03 -0.75 -0.96
C GLY A 93 -15.39 -1.89 -0.18
N ILE A 94 -14.58 -1.54 0.83
CA ILE A 94 -13.95 -2.51 1.73
C ILE A 94 -15.00 -3.27 2.54
N TYR A 95 -15.99 -2.56 3.08
CA TYR A 95 -17.08 -3.19 3.82
C TYR A 95 -17.90 -4.14 2.94
N SER A 96 -18.20 -3.75 1.70
CA SER A 96 -18.90 -4.61 0.73
C SER A 96 -18.11 -5.89 0.43
N ALA A 97 -16.80 -5.81 0.23
CA ALA A 97 -15.95 -6.99 0.03
C ALA A 97 -16.03 -7.94 1.24
N ALA A 98 -15.97 -7.39 2.46
CA ALA A 98 -16.09 -8.16 3.70
C ALA A 98 -17.44 -8.87 3.81
N GLN A 99 -18.54 -8.17 3.53
CA GLN A 99 -19.89 -8.74 3.52
C GLN A 99 -20.06 -9.86 2.50
N GLN A 100 -19.33 -9.80 1.38
CA GLN A 100 -19.28 -10.88 0.38
C GLN A 100 -18.35 -12.04 0.77
N GLY A 101 -17.77 -12.01 1.98
CA GLY A 101 -16.96 -13.07 2.54
C GLY A 101 -15.46 -12.94 2.26
N ALA A 102 -14.96 -11.75 1.90
CA ALA A 102 -13.52 -11.50 1.87
C ALA A 102 -12.95 -11.63 3.28
N THR A 103 -11.90 -12.44 3.41
CA THR A 103 -11.09 -12.52 4.63
C THR A 103 -9.73 -11.86 4.43
N TYR A 104 -9.32 -11.58 3.19
CA TYR A 104 -8.07 -10.90 2.88
C TYR A 104 -8.31 -9.74 1.92
N SER A 105 -7.73 -8.59 2.21
CA SER A 105 -7.72 -7.41 1.35
C SER A 105 -6.33 -7.18 0.79
N TRP A 106 -6.17 -7.34 -0.52
CA TRP A 106 -4.94 -6.96 -1.23
C TRP A 106 -5.05 -5.50 -1.65
N ALA A 107 -4.33 -4.63 -0.97
CA ALA A 107 -4.37 -3.20 -1.23
C ALA A 107 -3.53 -2.82 -2.46
N ASN A 108 -4.12 -2.86 -3.66
CA ASN A 108 -3.50 -2.34 -4.88
C ASN A 108 -3.89 -0.85 -5.07
N THR A 109 -3.48 -0.04 -4.10
CA THR A 109 -3.80 1.39 -4.02
C THR A 109 -2.67 2.15 -3.32
N ILE A 110 -2.75 3.48 -3.30
CA ILE A 110 -1.87 4.34 -2.51
C ILE A 110 -2.32 4.25 -1.05
N LEU A 111 -1.42 3.80 -0.17
CA LEU A 111 -1.69 3.68 1.25
C LEU A 111 -1.12 4.88 2.03
N PHE A 112 -1.88 5.31 3.03
CA PHE A 112 -1.55 6.45 3.89
C PHE A 112 -2.15 6.26 5.29
N THR A 113 -1.68 6.99 6.29
CA THR A 113 -2.06 6.78 7.70
C THR A 113 -3.55 6.96 7.93
N SER A 114 -4.19 7.90 7.23
CA SER A 114 -5.63 8.14 7.29
C SER A 114 -6.47 7.26 6.34
N HIS A 115 -5.89 6.20 5.78
CA HIS A 115 -6.60 5.31 4.86
C HIS A 115 -7.72 4.53 5.58
N PRO A 116 -8.89 4.28 4.96
CA PRO A 116 -10.01 3.56 5.61
C PRO A 116 -9.62 2.22 6.22
N LEU A 117 -8.72 1.45 5.59
CA LEU A 117 -8.14 0.22 6.16
C LEU A 117 -7.52 0.38 7.55
N GLN A 118 -7.08 1.59 7.92
CA GLN A 118 -6.38 1.89 9.16
C GLN A 118 -7.30 2.56 10.19
N ILE A 119 -8.19 3.46 9.76
CA ILE A 119 -8.91 4.36 10.68
C ILE A 119 -10.44 4.19 10.66
N SER A 120 -10.99 3.39 9.75
CA SER A 120 -12.45 3.29 9.61
C SER A 120 -13.11 2.66 10.83
N SER A 121 -14.02 3.40 11.47
CA SER A 121 -14.88 2.84 12.51
C SER A 121 -15.97 1.93 11.93
N LYS A 122 -16.42 2.14 10.68
CA LYS A 122 -17.40 1.25 10.01
C LYS A 122 -16.85 -0.16 9.76
N LEU A 123 -15.53 -0.31 9.66
CA LEU A 123 -14.90 -1.62 9.51
C LEU A 123 -14.72 -2.36 10.85
N THR A 124 -14.89 -1.69 12.00
CA THR A 124 -14.76 -2.31 13.34
C THR A 124 -15.52 -3.63 13.49
N PRO A 125 -16.79 -3.77 13.04
CA PRO A 125 -17.55 -5.01 13.19
C PRO A 125 -16.94 -6.21 12.44
N VAL A 126 -16.12 -5.96 11.42
CA VAL A 126 -15.50 -6.99 10.57
C VAL A 126 -13.98 -7.05 10.69
N ALA A 127 -13.38 -6.16 11.48
CA ALA A 127 -11.92 -5.98 11.55
C ALA A 127 -11.18 -7.24 12.04
N SER A 128 -11.78 -8.04 12.93
CA SER A 128 -11.18 -9.29 13.39
C SER A 128 -11.21 -10.42 12.35
N GLU A 129 -11.92 -10.23 11.24
CA GLU A 129 -12.11 -11.25 10.20
C GLU A 129 -11.39 -10.91 8.88
N ILE A 130 -10.87 -9.69 8.75
CA ILE A 130 -10.20 -9.19 7.55
C ILE A 130 -8.72 -8.97 7.83
N TYR A 131 -7.88 -9.57 7.00
CA TYR A 131 -6.43 -9.37 7.03
C TYR A 131 -6.00 -8.53 5.82
N ALA A 132 -5.08 -7.58 6.02
CA ALA A 132 -4.47 -6.86 4.91
C ALA A 132 -3.26 -7.65 4.37
N VAL A 133 -3.15 -7.75 3.05
CA VAL A 133 -1.94 -8.25 2.37
C VAL A 133 -1.06 -7.06 2.01
N GLY A 134 0.20 -7.12 2.45
CA GLY A 134 1.18 -6.06 2.23
C GLY A 134 1.54 -5.34 3.53
N GLN A 135 1.91 -4.08 3.40
CA GLN A 135 2.52 -3.25 4.42
C GLN A 135 1.44 -2.39 5.07
N SER A 136 1.58 -2.07 6.36
CA SER A 136 0.60 -1.23 7.04
C SER A 136 0.57 0.17 6.41
N PRO A 137 -0.61 0.83 6.32
CA PRO A 137 -0.71 2.12 5.65
C PRO A 137 0.21 3.21 6.21
N GLY A 138 0.37 3.30 7.53
CA GLY A 138 1.29 4.26 8.15
C GLY A 138 2.77 3.98 7.88
N LEU A 139 3.14 2.71 7.68
CA LEU A 139 4.50 2.35 7.27
C LEU A 139 4.74 2.77 5.82
N VAL A 140 3.78 2.52 4.93
CA VAL A 140 3.88 2.95 3.52
C VAL A 140 4.02 4.47 3.42
N GLU A 141 3.22 5.22 4.16
CA GLU A 141 3.31 6.69 4.21
C GLU A 141 4.72 7.17 4.61
N SER A 142 5.28 6.57 5.67
CA SER A 142 6.62 6.92 6.15
C SER A 142 7.71 6.63 5.10
N PHE A 143 7.57 5.54 4.35
CA PHE A 143 8.53 5.12 3.33
C PHE A 143 8.31 5.80 1.97
N ASP A 144 7.15 6.43 1.77
CA ASP A 144 6.86 7.25 0.60
C ASP A 144 7.55 8.62 0.64
N ASP A 145 7.89 9.11 1.84
CA ASP A 145 8.85 10.21 2.03
C ASP A 145 10.24 9.74 1.61
N LYS A 146 10.65 10.22 0.45
CA LYS A 146 11.93 9.84 -0.17
C LYS A 146 13.13 10.38 0.60
N ALA A 147 12.98 11.49 1.33
CA ALA A 147 14.06 12.04 2.14
C ALA A 147 14.28 11.14 3.35
N TYR A 148 13.20 10.85 4.08
CA TYR A 148 13.24 9.90 5.19
C TYR A 148 13.81 8.55 4.78
N LEU A 149 13.28 7.94 3.70
CA LEU A 149 13.74 6.63 3.23
C LEU A 149 15.21 6.65 2.83
N ASN A 150 15.66 7.66 2.06
CA ASN A 150 17.04 7.74 1.64
C ASN A 150 17.99 7.91 2.84
N ASP A 151 17.61 8.70 3.84
CA ASP A 151 18.42 8.87 5.04
C ASP A 151 18.50 7.58 5.86
N LYS A 152 17.41 6.82 5.98
CA LYS A 152 17.42 5.49 6.59
C LYS A 152 18.29 4.49 5.83
N LEU A 153 18.24 4.49 4.51
CA LEU A 153 19.12 3.63 3.69
C LEU A 153 20.60 4.03 3.84
N ARG A 154 20.91 5.32 4.00
CA ARG A 154 22.28 5.79 4.29
C ARG A 154 22.75 5.34 5.68
N GLU A 155 21.90 5.48 6.70
CA GLU A 155 22.19 5.05 8.08
C GLU A 155 22.51 3.55 8.15
N LEU A 156 21.75 2.71 7.44
CA LEU A 156 21.98 1.26 7.41
C LEU A 156 23.29 0.87 6.71
N GLY A 157 23.76 1.70 5.77
CA GLY A 157 24.92 1.40 4.94
C GLY A 157 24.68 0.21 3.99
N GLY A 158 25.68 -0.08 3.14
CA GLY A 158 25.63 -1.21 2.20
C GLY A 158 24.81 -0.99 0.92
N TYR A 159 24.23 0.20 0.74
CA TYR A 159 23.50 0.58 -0.47
C TYR A 159 24.21 1.70 -1.23
N THR A 160 24.33 1.56 -2.55
CA THR A 160 24.76 2.65 -3.43
C THR A 160 23.56 3.55 -3.71
N LEU A 161 23.58 4.78 -3.16
CA LEU A 161 22.51 5.76 -3.33
C LEU A 161 23.00 6.97 -4.13
N PRO A 162 22.14 7.62 -4.94
CA PRO A 162 22.49 8.87 -5.57
C PRO A 162 22.77 9.95 -4.52
N LYS A 163 23.71 10.86 -4.83
CA LYS A 163 23.84 12.11 -4.07
C LYS A 163 22.54 12.89 -4.22
N SER A 164 21.95 13.29 -3.09
CA SER A 164 20.72 14.08 -3.07
C SER A 164 20.81 15.10 -1.94
N CYS A 165 20.06 16.18 -2.07
CA CYS A 165 19.84 17.17 -1.02
C CYS A 165 18.37 17.57 -1.00
N LEU A 166 17.91 18.06 0.15
CA LEU A 166 16.60 18.68 0.29
C LEU A 166 16.69 20.14 -0.15
N VAL A 167 15.80 20.53 -1.07
CA VAL A 167 15.71 21.91 -1.57
C VAL A 167 14.44 22.53 -1.01
N SER A 168 14.57 23.73 -0.46
CA SER A 168 13.48 24.59 0.00
C SER A 168 13.66 26.00 -0.59
N PRO A 169 12.64 26.87 -0.56
CA PRO A 169 12.77 28.24 -1.05
C PRO A 169 13.93 29.02 -0.40
N GLU A 170 14.29 28.68 0.83
CA GLU A 170 15.34 29.36 1.60
C GLU A 170 16.75 28.97 1.16
N ASN A 171 16.97 27.75 0.64
CA ASN A 171 18.30 27.22 0.35
C ASN A 171 18.59 27.02 -1.15
N ILE A 172 17.58 27.24 -2.02
CA ILE A 172 17.68 26.93 -3.46
C ILE A 172 18.82 27.67 -4.15
N SER A 173 19.03 28.96 -3.84
CA SER A 173 20.08 29.77 -4.46
C SER A 173 21.47 29.24 -4.12
N GLU A 174 21.68 28.76 -2.89
CA GLU A 174 22.94 28.17 -2.47
C GLU A 174 23.16 26.84 -3.18
N ILE A 175 22.15 25.96 -3.18
CA ILE A 175 22.23 24.64 -3.79
C ILE A 175 22.55 24.73 -5.28
N ILE A 176 21.90 25.64 -6.02
CA ILE A 176 22.15 25.83 -7.46
C ILE A 176 23.63 26.12 -7.73
N ASN A 177 24.30 26.90 -6.88
CA ASN A 177 25.72 27.24 -7.06
C ASN A 177 26.66 26.03 -6.87
N TYR A 178 26.22 24.98 -6.16
CA TYR A 178 27.00 23.76 -5.93
C TYR A 178 26.75 22.65 -6.96
N ILE A 179 25.84 22.85 -7.93
CA ILE A 179 25.55 21.85 -8.96
C ILE A 179 26.56 21.99 -10.10
N ASP A 180 27.51 21.06 -10.14
CA ASP A 180 28.58 21.01 -11.15
C ASP A 180 28.29 20.05 -12.31
N ARG A 181 27.24 19.23 -12.19
CA ARG A 181 26.91 18.15 -13.14
C ARG A 181 25.41 18.05 -13.41
N TYR A 182 25.09 17.95 -14.70
CA TYR A 182 23.73 17.79 -15.22
C TYR A 182 23.62 16.51 -16.06
N PRO A 183 22.43 15.90 -16.18
CA PRO A 183 21.14 16.35 -15.63
C PRO A 183 20.97 16.07 -14.13
N ILE A 184 20.14 16.90 -13.47
CA ILE A 184 19.65 16.66 -12.11
C ILE A 184 18.18 16.24 -12.17
N VAL A 185 17.72 15.48 -11.16
CA VAL A 185 16.33 15.04 -11.06
C VAL A 185 15.70 15.64 -9.82
N GLY A 186 14.75 16.55 -10.02
CA GLY A 186 13.88 17.06 -8.96
C GLY A 186 12.72 16.08 -8.70
N LYS A 187 12.49 15.73 -7.44
CA LYS A 187 11.30 14.98 -7.02
C LYS A 187 10.67 15.68 -5.84
N PRO A 188 9.32 15.80 -5.79
CA PRO A 188 8.66 16.19 -4.55
C PRO A 188 8.94 15.12 -3.49
N VAL A 189 9.17 15.59 -2.27
CA VAL A 189 9.28 14.76 -1.06
C VAL A 189 7.91 14.66 -0.42
#